data_AF-A0A936NUX4-F1
#
_entry.id   AF-A0A936NUX4-F1
#
_cell.length_a   1.000
_cell.length_b   1.000
_cell.length_c   1.000
_cell.angle_alpha   90.00
_cell.angle_beta   90.00
_cell.angle_gamma   90.00
#
_symmetry.space_group_name_H-M   'P 1'
#
loop_
_entity.id
_entity.type
_entity.pdbx_description
1 polymer ?
#
loop_
_entity_poly.entity_id
_entity_poly.type
_entity_poly.pdbx_seq_one_letter_code
_entity_poly.pdbx_strand_id
1 'polypeptide(L)'
;MTLIARNDEALRRDASDFICGLYENETEDDETFLSFSVSCPVALDHEHGFKAIRKAYDRGLIDESICGSFSRLRASYDSSSRDFFIDLDNENNTIEYFYQPAQINERLDEMEEQANEKLYWDVPDIETPAGFQLAEHGNLVNPVKVGRNDPCPCGSTRKYKKCCGAK
;
A
#
# COMPACT_ATOMS: atom_id res chain seq x y z
N MET A 1 8.52 -12.94 1.41
CA MET A 1 9.07 -14.27 1.77
C MET A 1 10.29 -14.63 0.93
N THR A 2 10.22 -14.49 -0.39
CA THR A 2 11.28 -14.87 -1.34
C THR A 2 12.62 -14.15 -1.12
N LEU A 3 12.61 -12.90 -0.64
CA LEU A 3 13.82 -12.10 -0.43
C LEU A 3 14.70 -12.59 0.73
N ILE A 4 14.09 -12.94 1.87
CA ILE A 4 14.82 -13.48 3.03
C ILE A 4 15.37 -14.87 2.70
N ALA A 5 14.54 -15.69 2.06
CA ALA A 5 14.90 -17.00 1.56
C ALA A 5 15.97 -16.95 0.45
N ARG A 6 16.14 -15.84 -0.28
CA ARG A 6 17.21 -15.68 -1.28
C ARG A 6 18.60 -15.66 -0.63
N ASN A 7 18.72 -15.05 0.54
CA ASN A 7 20.01 -14.74 1.16
C ASN A 7 20.45 -15.80 2.20
N ASP A 8 19.57 -16.75 2.55
CA ASP A 8 19.84 -17.85 3.48
C ASP A 8 19.43 -19.18 2.85
N GLU A 9 20.41 -20.05 2.58
CA GLU A 9 20.20 -21.32 1.89
C GLU A 9 19.31 -22.29 2.68
N ALA A 10 19.38 -22.29 4.01
CA ALA A 10 18.56 -23.16 4.85
C ALA A 10 17.09 -22.71 4.79
N LEU A 11 16.85 -21.41 4.94
CA LEU A 11 15.51 -20.83 4.80
C LEU A 11 14.97 -20.95 3.37
N ARG A 12 15.84 -20.93 2.35
CA ARG A 12 15.46 -21.14 0.95
C ARG A 12 14.82 -22.49 0.73
N ARG A 13 15.44 -23.54 1.27
CA ARG A 13 14.95 -24.92 1.15
C ARG A 13 13.60 -25.06 1.85
N ASP A 14 13.51 -24.65 3.11
CA ASP A 14 12.26 -24.74 3.88
C ASP A 14 11.12 -23.93 3.23
N ALA A 15 11.41 -22.73 2.74
CA ALA A 15 10.45 -21.91 2.02
C ALA A 15 10.03 -22.53 0.68
N SER A 16 10.97 -23.12 -0.05
CA SER A 16 10.68 -23.82 -1.30
C SER A 16 9.77 -25.01 -1.06
N ASP A 17 10.09 -25.86 -0.09
CA ASP A 17 9.29 -27.04 0.27
C ASP A 17 7.88 -26.64 0.69
N PHE A 18 7.75 -25.60 1.52
CA PHE A 18 6.45 -25.07 1.94
C PHE A 18 5.64 -24.55 0.75
N ILE A 19 6.21 -23.65 -0.05
CA ILE A 19 5.51 -22.99 -1.16
C ILE A 19 5.16 -24.00 -2.25
N CYS A 20 6.11 -24.83 -2.69
CA CYS A 20 5.82 -25.90 -3.65
C CYS A 20 4.76 -26.85 -3.09
N GLY A 21 4.84 -27.21 -1.82
CA GLY A 21 3.85 -28.05 -1.13
C GLY A 21 2.41 -27.54 -1.24
N LEU A 22 2.19 -26.22 -1.21
CA LEU A 22 0.84 -25.64 -1.41
C LEU A 22 0.29 -25.93 -2.81
N TYR A 23 1.11 -25.86 -3.85
CA TYR A 23 0.70 -26.16 -5.24
C TYR A 23 0.44 -27.65 -5.46
N GLU A 24 1.17 -28.50 -4.74
CA GLU A 24 1.02 -29.96 -4.80
C GLU A 24 -0.13 -30.48 -3.92
N ASN A 25 -0.58 -29.70 -2.94
CA ASN A 25 -1.59 -30.11 -1.98
C ASN A 25 -2.97 -30.24 -2.64
N GLU A 26 -3.52 -31.45 -2.68
CA GLU A 26 -4.83 -31.75 -3.28
C GLU A 26 -6.00 -31.02 -2.61
N THR A 27 -5.87 -30.59 -1.36
CA THR A 27 -6.92 -29.87 -0.63
C THR A 27 -6.81 -28.35 -0.77
N GLU A 28 -5.73 -27.83 -1.33
CA GLU A 28 -5.56 -26.39 -1.55
C GLU A 28 -6.35 -25.97 -2.79
N ASP A 29 -7.35 -25.11 -2.63
CA ASP A 29 -8.28 -24.69 -3.69
C ASP A 29 -8.35 -23.16 -3.86
N ASP A 30 -7.48 -22.39 -3.21
CA ASP A 30 -7.40 -20.94 -3.40
C ASP A 30 -6.76 -20.59 -4.76
N GLU A 31 -7.62 -20.50 -5.78
CA GLU A 31 -7.24 -20.12 -7.15
C GLU A 31 -6.56 -18.74 -7.21
N THR A 32 -6.95 -17.81 -6.34
CA THR A 32 -6.38 -16.47 -6.32
C THR A 32 -4.94 -16.54 -5.83
N PHE A 33 -4.73 -17.19 -4.69
CA PHE A 33 -3.39 -17.40 -4.15
C PHE A 33 -2.50 -18.12 -5.16
N LEU A 34 -2.96 -19.23 -5.73
CA LEU A 34 -2.18 -20.04 -6.67
C LEU A 34 -1.87 -19.28 -7.97
N SER A 35 -2.79 -18.48 -8.49
CA SER A 35 -2.57 -17.70 -9.72
C SER A 35 -1.62 -16.51 -9.50
N PHE A 36 -1.77 -15.78 -8.39
CA PHE A 36 -0.93 -14.59 -8.13
C PHE A 36 0.44 -14.91 -7.55
N SER A 37 0.67 -16.14 -7.08
CA SER A 37 1.96 -16.56 -6.50
C SER A 37 2.77 -17.51 -7.38
N VAL A 38 2.39 -17.74 -8.64
CA VAL A 38 3.05 -18.71 -9.56
C VAL A 38 4.55 -18.48 -9.72
N SER A 39 5.02 -17.28 -9.44
CA SER A 39 6.43 -16.96 -9.48
C SER A 39 7.24 -17.44 -8.30
N CYS A 40 6.62 -17.54 -7.12
CA CYS A 40 7.31 -17.87 -5.87
C CYS A 40 7.97 -19.27 -5.91
N PRO A 41 7.29 -20.34 -6.36
CA PRO A 41 7.92 -21.66 -6.48
C PRO A 41 9.16 -21.63 -7.38
N VAL A 42 9.04 -21.02 -8.58
CA VAL A 42 10.13 -20.96 -9.57
C VAL A 42 11.31 -20.14 -9.07
N ALA A 43 11.04 -19.04 -8.34
CA ALA A 43 12.09 -18.17 -7.80
C ALA A 43 12.88 -18.83 -6.65
N LEU A 44 12.27 -19.77 -5.90
CA LEU A 44 12.92 -20.47 -4.79
C LEU A 44 13.67 -21.73 -5.24
N ASP A 45 13.05 -22.51 -6.13
CA ASP A 45 13.61 -23.68 -6.79
C ASP A 45 12.99 -23.81 -8.19
N HIS A 46 13.79 -23.54 -9.22
CA HIS A 46 13.31 -23.53 -10.60
C HIS A 46 12.75 -24.88 -11.04
N GLU A 47 13.42 -25.98 -10.71
CA GLU A 47 13.02 -27.31 -11.19
C GLU A 47 11.81 -27.85 -10.41
N HIS A 48 11.84 -27.78 -9.08
CA HIS A 48 10.74 -28.22 -8.23
C HIS A 48 9.52 -27.32 -8.42
N GLY A 49 9.72 -26.01 -8.48
CA GLY A 49 8.66 -25.03 -8.66
C GLY A 49 7.83 -25.29 -9.91
N PHE A 50 8.46 -25.57 -11.06
CA PHE A 50 7.72 -25.90 -12.28
C PHE A 50 6.93 -27.21 -12.19
N LYS A 51 7.45 -28.22 -11.48
CA LYS A 51 6.71 -29.47 -11.25
C LYS A 51 5.49 -29.23 -10.37
N ALA A 52 5.63 -28.42 -9.33
CA ALA A 52 4.54 -28.07 -8.42
C ALA A 52 3.46 -27.25 -9.15
N ILE A 53 3.86 -26.20 -9.87
CA ILE A 53 2.94 -25.36 -10.68
C ILE A 53 2.21 -26.20 -11.72
N ARG A 54 2.90 -27.16 -12.36
CA ARG A 54 2.25 -28.04 -13.34
C ARG A 54 1.07 -28.79 -12.74
N LYS A 55 1.21 -29.30 -11.51
CA LYS A 55 0.11 -30.00 -10.81
C LYS A 55 -1.08 -29.07 -10.57
N ALA A 56 -0.85 -27.81 -10.19
CA ALA A 56 -1.93 -26.84 -10.01
C ALA A 56 -2.66 -26.50 -11.34
N TYR A 57 -1.92 -26.38 -12.45
CA TYR A 57 -2.51 -26.25 -13.79
C TYR A 57 -3.35 -27.47 -14.18
N ASP A 58 -2.83 -28.69 -13.93
CA ASP A 58 -3.55 -29.93 -14.23
C ASP A 58 -4.85 -30.06 -13.43
N ARG A 59 -4.91 -29.42 -12.25
CA ARG A 59 -6.11 -29.32 -11.40
C ARG A 59 -7.06 -28.19 -11.82
N GLY A 60 -6.66 -27.33 -12.76
CA GLY A 60 -7.45 -26.19 -13.21
C GLY A 60 -7.52 -25.03 -12.22
N LEU A 61 -6.60 -24.96 -11.25
CA LEU A 61 -6.60 -23.94 -10.18
C LEU A 61 -5.81 -22.67 -10.53
N ILE A 62 -5.21 -22.63 -11.73
CA ILE A 62 -4.47 -21.48 -12.22
C ILE A 62 -5.29 -20.82 -13.32
N ASP A 63 -5.62 -19.54 -13.12
CA ASP A 63 -6.32 -18.75 -14.12
C ASP A 63 -5.40 -18.44 -15.30
N GLU A 64 -5.63 -19.12 -16.43
CA GLU A 64 -4.88 -18.92 -17.66
C GLU A 64 -5.04 -17.51 -18.26
N SER A 65 -6.07 -16.75 -17.89
CA SER A 65 -6.20 -15.35 -18.31
C SER A 65 -5.18 -14.44 -17.63
N ILE A 66 -4.72 -14.82 -16.42
CA ILE A 66 -3.71 -14.10 -15.64
C ILE A 66 -2.32 -14.61 -15.99
N CYS A 67 -2.10 -15.92 -15.90
CA CYS A 67 -0.76 -16.52 -16.00
C CYS A 67 -0.39 -16.95 -17.43
N GLY A 68 -1.37 -17.04 -18.34
CA GLY A 68 -1.22 -17.71 -19.62
C GLY A 68 -1.17 -19.23 -19.47
N SER A 69 -1.05 -19.93 -20.61
CA SER A 69 -0.89 -21.39 -20.60
C SER A 69 0.43 -21.81 -19.97
N PHE A 70 0.48 -23.00 -19.36
CA PHE A 70 1.70 -23.52 -18.72
C PHE A 70 2.94 -23.50 -19.64
N SER A 71 2.76 -23.81 -20.93
CA SER A 71 3.86 -23.75 -21.91
C SER A 71 4.38 -22.32 -22.11
N ARG A 72 3.47 -21.33 -22.14
CA ARG A 72 3.84 -19.91 -22.26
C ARG A 72 4.51 -19.42 -20.98
N LEU A 73 3.99 -19.81 -19.82
CA LEU A 73 4.60 -19.53 -18.52
C LEU A 73 6.03 -20.06 -18.52
N ARG A 74 6.24 -21.37 -18.71
CA ARG A 74 7.57 -21.99 -18.73
C ARG A 74 8.55 -21.33 -19.69
N ALA A 75 8.12 -21.09 -20.94
CA ALA A 75 8.97 -20.42 -21.93
C ALA A 75 9.40 -19.01 -21.49
N SER A 76 8.57 -18.30 -20.71
CA SER A 76 8.88 -16.96 -20.23
C SER A 76 9.93 -16.91 -19.10
N TYR A 77 10.17 -18.03 -18.42
CA TYR A 77 11.21 -18.17 -17.40
C TYR A 77 12.46 -18.87 -17.96
N ASP A 78 12.32 -19.79 -18.91
CA ASP A 78 13.46 -20.42 -19.59
C ASP A 78 14.21 -19.42 -20.51
N SER A 79 13.55 -18.34 -20.98
CA SER A 79 14.25 -17.24 -21.64
C SER A 79 15.10 -16.49 -20.62
N SER A 80 16.43 -16.63 -20.74
CA SER A 80 17.56 -16.10 -19.94
C SER A 80 17.57 -14.59 -19.62
N SER A 81 16.42 -13.94 -19.41
CA SER A 81 16.28 -12.49 -19.29
C SER A 81 15.29 -12.06 -18.20
N ARG A 82 14.72 -13.01 -17.47
CA ARG A 82 13.96 -12.75 -16.25
C ARG A 82 14.67 -13.44 -15.10
N ASP A 83 15.77 -12.86 -14.63
CA ASP A 83 15.99 -12.95 -13.20
C ASP A 83 14.73 -12.37 -12.57
N PHE A 84 14.01 -13.19 -11.83
CA PHE A 84 12.79 -12.78 -11.15
C PHE A 84 13.03 -11.60 -10.18
N PHE A 85 14.31 -11.34 -9.93
CA PHE A 85 14.84 -10.25 -9.15
C PHE A 85 15.31 -9.05 -9.98
N ILE A 86 15.30 -8.99 -11.32
CA ILE A 86 15.73 -7.78 -12.06
C ILE A 86 14.90 -6.55 -11.70
N ASP A 87 13.60 -6.70 -11.43
CA ASP A 87 12.77 -5.60 -10.90
C ASP A 87 13.07 -5.31 -9.40
N LEU A 88 13.75 -6.23 -8.70
CA LEU A 88 14.22 -6.14 -7.31
C LEU A 88 15.73 -5.88 -7.16
N ASP A 89 16.49 -5.79 -8.26
CA ASP A 89 17.95 -5.65 -8.30
C ASP A 89 18.36 -4.41 -9.12
N ASN A 90 17.41 -3.68 -9.70
CA ASN A 90 17.68 -2.36 -10.25
C ASN A 90 17.97 -1.42 -9.08
N GLU A 91 19.25 -1.25 -8.71
CA GLU A 91 19.76 -0.69 -7.45
C GLU A 91 19.06 0.57 -6.92
N ASN A 92 18.36 1.31 -7.77
CA ASN A 92 17.65 2.56 -7.46
C ASN A 92 16.10 2.48 -7.49
N ASN A 93 15.50 1.31 -7.75
CA ASN A 93 14.04 1.16 -7.91
C ASN A 93 13.49 -0.17 -7.36
N THR A 94 14.21 -0.79 -6.43
CA THR A 94 13.78 -2.04 -5.81
C THR A 94 12.90 -1.71 -4.60
N ILE A 95 11.87 -2.52 -4.37
CA ILE A 95 11.09 -2.44 -3.12
C ILE A 95 12.04 -2.59 -1.91
N GLU A 96 13.09 -3.41 -2.04
CA GLU A 96 14.11 -3.56 -0.99
C GLU A 96 14.84 -2.24 -0.70
N TYR A 97 15.32 -1.53 -1.73
CA TYR A 97 15.95 -0.21 -1.62
C TYR A 97 15.00 0.80 -0.96
N PHE A 98 13.71 0.78 -1.33
CA PHE A 98 12.71 1.62 -0.69
C PHE A 98 12.65 1.35 0.83
N TYR A 99 12.69 0.09 1.28
CA TYR A 99 12.58 -0.24 2.71
C TYR A 99 13.92 -0.32 3.47
N GLN A 100 15.04 0.03 2.86
CA GLN A 100 16.32 0.09 3.58
C GLN A 100 16.33 1.26 4.61
N PRO A 101 16.90 1.07 5.81
CA PRO A 101 16.84 2.07 6.87
C PRO A 101 17.42 3.44 6.48
N ALA A 102 18.49 3.47 5.69
CA ALA A 102 19.11 4.73 5.27
C ALA A 102 18.18 5.57 4.37
N GLN A 103 17.47 4.92 3.45
CA GLN A 103 16.55 5.53 2.49
C GLN A 103 15.23 5.92 3.16
N ILE A 104 14.80 5.17 4.17
CA ILE A 104 13.69 5.59 5.04
C ILE A 104 14.06 6.88 5.75
N ASN A 105 15.26 6.94 6.35
CA ASN A 105 15.71 8.13 7.05
C ASN A 105 15.86 9.33 6.12
N GLU A 106 16.46 9.15 4.94
CA GLU A 106 16.58 10.21 3.93
C GLU A 106 15.20 10.80 3.55
N ARG A 107 14.20 9.95 3.29
CA ARG A 107 12.84 10.44 3.00
C ARG A 107 12.17 11.10 4.21
N LEU A 108 12.46 10.65 5.43
CA LEU A 108 11.95 11.30 6.64
C LEU A 108 12.60 12.68 6.83
N ASP A 109 13.90 12.80 6.57
CA ASP A 109 14.64 14.07 6.62
C ASP A 109 14.10 15.03 5.54
N GLU A 110 13.90 14.57 4.30
CA GLU A 110 13.25 15.35 3.23
C GLU A 110 11.83 15.79 3.61
N MET A 111 11.05 14.91 4.24
CA MET A 111 9.72 15.23 4.72
C MET A 111 9.74 16.28 5.84
N GLU A 112 10.72 16.22 6.74
CA GLU A 112 10.91 17.21 7.81
C GLU A 112 11.36 18.56 7.24
N GLU A 113 12.28 18.57 6.27
CA GLU A 113 12.69 19.76 5.54
C GLU A 113 11.51 20.39 4.79
N GLN A 114 10.73 19.59 4.07
CA GLN A 114 9.52 20.07 3.39
C GLN A 114 8.46 20.55 4.39
N ALA A 115 8.30 19.90 5.55
CA ALA A 115 7.38 20.38 6.57
C ALA A 115 7.82 21.74 7.15
N ASN A 116 9.13 21.94 7.31
CA ASN A 116 9.72 23.20 7.74
C ASN A 116 9.65 24.28 6.64
N GLU A 117 9.81 23.91 5.36
CA GLU A 117 9.75 24.83 4.22
C GLU A 117 8.31 25.19 3.84
N LYS A 118 7.34 24.29 4.02
CA LYS A 118 5.95 24.43 3.58
C LYS A 118 5.03 25.11 4.61
N LEU A 119 5.61 25.89 5.52
CA LEU A 119 4.89 26.82 6.39
C LEU A 119 4.67 28.21 5.74
N TYR A 120 4.76 28.31 4.41
CA TYR A 120 4.50 29.54 3.66
C TYR A 120 3.29 29.35 2.72
N TRP A 121 2.12 29.09 3.30
CA TRP A 121 0.93 29.73 2.76
C TRP A 121 0.86 31.08 3.47
N ASP A 122 0.94 32.19 2.71
CA ASP A 122 0.42 33.49 3.14
C ASP A 122 -1.09 33.31 3.31
N VAL A 123 -1.50 32.67 4.42
CA VAL A 123 -2.87 32.68 4.85
C VAL A 123 -3.09 34.12 5.29
N PRO A 124 -3.91 34.92 4.59
CA PRO A 124 -4.20 36.26 5.06
C PRO A 124 -4.69 36.15 6.50
N ASP A 125 -4.33 37.11 7.35
CA ASP A 125 -4.90 37.20 8.70
C ASP A 125 -6.43 37.26 8.57
N ILE A 126 -7.09 36.11 8.66
CA ILE A 126 -8.54 36.02 8.68
C ILE A 126 -8.94 36.47 10.07
N GLU A 127 -9.35 37.72 10.20
CA GLU A 127 -9.91 38.23 11.44
C GLU A 127 -11.05 37.30 11.89
N THR A 128 -10.97 36.87 13.15
CA THR A 128 -12.02 36.04 13.75
C THR A 128 -13.34 36.82 13.69
N PRO A 129 -14.40 36.25 13.08
CA PRO A 129 -15.68 36.93 13.05
C PRO A 129 -16.16 37.24 14.47
N ALA A 130 -16.74 38.43 14.66
CA ALA A 130 -17.30 38.83 15.95
C ALA A 130 -18.20 37.72 16.50
N GLY A 131 -18.06 37.40 17.80
CA GLY A 131 -18.82 36.35 18.47
C GLY A 131 -18.27 34.92 18.32
N PHE A 132 -17.13 34.74 17.63
CA PHE A 132 -16.44 33.45 17.53
C PHE A 132 -15.04 33.53 18.14
N GLN A 133 -14.56 32.40 18.65
CA GLN A 133 -13.22 32.20 19.21
C GLN A 133 -12.54 31.04 18.49
N LEU A 134 -11.21 31.09 18.35
CA LEU A 134 -10.44 29.96 17.87
C LEU A 134 -10.32 28.93 19.01
N ALA A 135 -10.74 27.69 18.76
CA ALA A 135 -10.45 26.56 19.64
C ALA A 135 -8.97 26.15 19.49
N GLU A 136 -8.46 25.40 20.47
CA GLU A 136 -7.09 24.88 20.49
C GLU A 136 -6.67 24.17 19.19
N HIS A 137 -7.61 23.50 18.52
CA HIS A 137 -7.39 22.76 17.29
C HIS A 137 -7.69 23.58 16.00
N GLY A 138 -7.77 24.91 16.10
CA GLY A 138 -7.98 25.81 14.94
C GLY A 138 -9.42 25.96 14.47
N ASN A 139 -10.38 25.27 15.08
CA ASN A 139 -11.81 25.41 14.73
C ASN A 139 -12.42 26.69 15.32
N LEU A 140 -13.27 27.39 14.56
CA LEU A 140 -14.07 28.50 15.08
C LEU A 140 -15.22 27.98 15.95
N VAL A 141 -15.25 28.37 17.22
CA VAL A 141 -16.30 28.03 18.19
C VAL A 141 -17.03 29.28 18.65
N ASN A 142 -18.35 29.19 18.80
CA ASN A 142 -19.12 30.22 19.48
C ASN A 142 -19.16 29.89 20.99
N PRO A 143 -18.52 30.69 21.87
CA PRO A 143 -18.50 30.43 23.31
C PRO A 143 -19.86 30.64 23.97
N VAL A 144 -20.78 31.37 23.32
CA VAL A 144 -22.10 31.66 23.86
C VAL A 144 -23.12 30.65 23.34
N LYS A 145 -23.83 29.98 24.25
CA LYS A 145 -25.05 29.24 23.91
C LYS A 145 -26.11 30.21 23.41
N VAL A 146 -26.25 30.34 22.09
CA VAL A 146 -27.23 31.22 21.45
C VAL A 146 -28.60 30.54 21.37
N GLY A 147 -29.63 31.21 21.89
CA GLY A 147 -31.01 30.76 21.73
C GLY A 147 -31.50 30.94 20.29
N ARG A 148 -32.38 30.05 19.82
CA ARG A 148 -32.86 30.04 18.42
C ARG A 148 -33.51 31.37 17.98
N ASN A 149 -34.03 32.18 18.91
CA ASN A 149 -34.67 33.47 18.64
C ASN A 149 -33.79 34.70 18.91
N ASP A 150 -32.58 34.52 19.46
CA ASP A 150 -31.66 35.60 19.82
C ASP A 150 -30.95 36.18 18.58
N PRO A 151 -30.37 37.40 18.67
CA PRO A 151 -29.53 37.94 17.61
C PRO A 151 -28.40 36.97 17.24
N CYS A 152 -28.10 36.89 15.94
CA CYS A 152 -27.10 35.95 15.43
C CYS A 152 -25.68 36.43 15.77
N PRO A 153 -24.82 35.56 16.35
CA PRO A 153 -23.50 35.95 16.84
C PRO A 153 -22.55 36.41 15.74
N CYS A 154 -22.77 36.00 14.48
CA CYS A 154 -21.96 36.37 13.30
C CYS A 154 -22.00 37.87 12.90
N GLY A 155 -22.46 38.76 13.77
CA GLY A 155 -22.58 40.19 13.50
C GLY A 155 -23.80 40.61 12.68
N SER A 156 -24.67 39.69 12.26
CA SER A 156 -25.91 40.07 11.58
C SER A 156 -27.01 40.44 12.59
N THR A 157 -27.83 41.43 12.27
CA THR A 157 -28.99 41.83 13.10
C THR A 157 -30.16 40.84 13.04
N ARG A 158 -30.00 39.70 12.34
CA ARG A 158 -31.03 38.67 12.16
C ARG A 158 -31.07 37.73 13.37
N LYS A 159 -32.24 37.13 13.64
CA LYS A 159 -32.36 36.04 14.63
C LYS A 159 -31.53 34.83 14.19
N TYR A 160 -30.92 34.10 15.13
CA TYR A 160 -30.06 32.94 14.84
C TYR A 160 -30.74 31.93 13.89
N LYS A 161 -32.01 31.58 14.12
CA LYS A 161 -32.79 30.68 13.24
C LYS A 161 -33.04 31.16 11.82
N LYS A 162 -32.83 32.45 11.54
CA LYS A 162 -32.99 33.07 10.23
C LYS A 162 -31.64 33.44 9.60
N CYS A 163 -30.54 32.99 10.20
CA CYS A 163 -29.17 33.24 9.75
C CYS A 163 -28.36 31.94 9.89
N CYS A 164 -27.32 31.89 10.71
CA CYS A 164 -26.44 30.72 10.84
C CYS A 164 -27.13 29.44 11.33
N GLY A 165 -28.27 29.55 12.03
CA GLY A 165 -29.09 28.44 12.48
C GLY A 165 -30.23 28.07 11.53
N ALA A 166 -30.26 28.65 10.33
CA ALA A 166 -31.21 28.26 9.27
C ALA A 166 -30.70 26.98 8.60
N LYS A 167 -31.08 25.84 9.18
CA LYS A 167 -31.29 24.62 8.42
C LYS A 167 -32.79 24.49 8.14
#